data_AF-A0A2T2TG26-F1
#
_entry.id   AF-A0A2T2TG26-F1
#
_cell.length_a   1.000
_cell.length_b   1.000
_cell.length_c   1.000
_cell.angle_alpha   90.00
_cell.angle_beta   90.00
_cell.angle_gamma   90.00
#
_symmetry.space_group_name_H-M   'P 1'
#
loop_
_entity.id
_entity.type
_entity.pdbx_description
1 polymer ?
#
loop_
_entity_poly.entity_id
_entity_poly.type
_entity_poly.pdbx_seq_one_letter_code
_entity_poly.pdbx_strand_id
1 'polypeptide(L)'
;MPGSSARSASSELPGIQPQDGFSFRDGQRAFLEKLAAAWKKGETNHLGVFVPGYGKTIAALSAFVVARAMGAAEKLVVFVPRGNLRDQYADPEELAQTFASLGARPPSFCVADSDEVFLKNLATEIVITTYQYASGAGGRRALREFCQQADSLFVFDEVHHLAVDGTWAQEISDLPYARSIGLSGTPLRSDGKTLFGVPHTEDENGVPYYDALHEVTMRDAHAEGGILKRVDAHVVDYDLQMIREDTGEEVNLSLSEMREIADEEDDLDAYFAR
;
A
#
# COMPACT_ATOMS: atom_id res chain seq x y z
N MET A 1 47.64 12.22 12.12
CA MET A 1 46.28 12.29 12.69
C MET A 1 45.31 12.58 11.55
N PRO A 2 44.65 11.57 10.95
CA PRO A 2 43.52 11.80 10.07
C PRO A 2 42.19 11.59 10.81
N GLY A 3 41.21 12.39 10.39
CA GLY A 3 39.94 12.67 11.03
C GLY A 3 39.11 11.46 11.42
N SER A 4 38.57 11.54 12.64
CA SER A 4 37.41 10.78 13.09
C SER A 4 36.24 11.13 12.18
N SER A 5 35.91 10.22 11.26
CA SER A 5 34.59 10.13 10.65
C SER A 5 33.62 9.87 11.80
N ALA A 6 32.77 10.86 12.09
CA ALA A 6 31.61 10.68 12.93
C ALA A 6 30.73 9.62 12.25
N ARG A 7 30.74 8.39 12.77
CA ARG A 7 29.68 7.42 12.50
C ARG A 7 28.38 8.11 12.87
N SER A 8 27.49 8.33 11.90
CA SER A 8 26.14 8.77 12.19
C SER A 8 25.58 7.79 13.22
N ALA A 9 25.11 8.31 14.36
CA ALA A 9 24.43 7.48 15.34
C ALA A 9 23.32 6.74 14.61
N SER A 10 23.45 5.42 14.49
CA SER A 10 22.36 4.58 14.01
C SER A 10 21.20 4.81 14.98
N SER A 11 20.19 5.58 14.57
CA SER A 11 18.97 5.69 15.36
C SER A 11 18.39 4.30 15.48
N GLU A 12 18.44 3.73 16.69
CA GLU A 12 17.77 2.48 16.99
C GLU A 12 16.26 2.70 16.85
N LEU A 13 15.61 1.83 16.08
CA LEU A 13 14.16 1.84 15.95
C LEU A 13 13.53 1.38 17.27
N PRO A 14 12.63 2.15 17.89
CA PRO A 14 12.02 1.77 19.16
C PRO A 14 11.39 0.37 19.11
N GLY A 15 11.76 -0.49 20.06
CA GLY A 15 11.19 -1.83 20.19
C GLY A 15 11.68 -2.86 19.18
N ILE A 16 12.51 -2.49 18.20
CA ILE A 16 13.01 -3.41 17.18
C ILE A 16 14.46 -3.76 17.46
N GLN A 17 14.72 -5.06 17.58
CA GLN A 17 16.06 -5.63 17.74
C GLN A 17 16.24 -6.73 16.70
N PRO A 18 16.74 -6.42 15.49
CA PRO A 18 16.85 -7.39 14.40
C PRO A 18 17.57 -8.67 14.81
N GLN A 19 16.96 -9.83 14.53
CA GLN A 19 17.50 -11.16 14.83
C GLN A 19 17.83 -11.92 13.54
N ASP A 20 18.57 -13.02 13.64
CA ASP A 20 18.78 -14.00 12.57
C ASP A 20 19.33 -13.41 11.25
N GLY A 21 20.14 -12.36 11.35
CA GLY A 21 20.71 -11.67 10.18
C GLY A 21 19.69 -10.84 9.39
N PHE A 22 18.48 -10.66 9.91
CA PHE A 22 17.48 -9.77 9.35
C PHE A 22 18.02 -8.34 9.27
N SER A 23 17.78 -7.70 8.13
CA SER A 23 18.04 -6.28 7.93
C SER A 23 16.91 -5.68 7.12
N PHE A 24 16.54 -4.46 7.47
CA PHE A 24 15.58 -3.69 6.69
C PHE A 24 16.21 -3.24 5.38
N ARG A 25 15.36 -3.12 4.36
CA ARG A 25 15.66 -2.29 3.20
C ARG A 25 15.77 -0.84 3.62
N ASP A 26 16.58 -0.06 2.91
CA ASP A 26 16.86 1.34 3.21
C ASP A 26 15.58 2.17 3.30
N GLY A 27 14.64 1.96 2.37
CA GLY A 27 13.36 2.65 2.37
C GLY A 27 12.43 2.23 3.52
N GLN A 28 12.45 0.95 3.91
CA GLN A 28 11.69 0.49 5.07
C GLN A 28 12.23 1.13 6.36
N ARG A 29 13.56 1.16 6.51
CA ARG A 29 14.21 1.79 7.65
C ARG A 29 13.94 3.28 7.71
N ALA A 30 14.15 3.99 6.60
CA ALA A 30 13.93 5.43 6.52
C ALA A 30 12.47 5.81 6.83
N PHE A 31 11.51 5.02 6.35
CA PHE A 31 10.10 5.21 6.70
C PHE A 31 9.86 5.06 8.21
N LEU A 32 10.36 3.98 8.83
CA LEU A 32 10.17 3.73 10.26
C LEU A 32 10.85 4.79 11.15
N GLU A 33 12.03 5.27 10.77
CA GLU A 33 12.73 6.34 11.49
C GLU A 33 11.95 7.66 11.43
N LYS A 34 11.43 8.02 10.24
CA LYS A 34 10.57 9.19 10.06
C LYS A 34 9.26 9.07 10.82
N LEU A 35 8.66 7.87 10.82
CA LEU A 35 7.41 7.59 11.51
C LEU A 35 7.58 7.75 13.02
N ALA A 36 8.65 7.19 13.60
CA ALA A 36 8.98 7.39 15.00
C ALA A 36 9.23 8.88 15.34
N ALA A 37 9.86 9.63 14.44
CA ALA A 37 10.07 11.06 14.63
C ALA A 37 8.75 11.87 14.56
N ALA A 38 7.87 11.56 13.61
CA ALA A 38 6.57 12.19 13.45
C ALA A 38 5.66 11.93 14.66
N TRP A 39 5.64 10.70 15.16
CA TRP A 39 4.91 10.31 16.35
C TRP A 39 5.37 11.00 17.62
N LYS A 40 6.67 11.31 17.75
CA LYS A 40 7.19 12.15 18.86
C LYS A 40 6.70 13.60 18.79
N LYS A 41 6.39 14.10 17.59
CA LYS A 41 5.81 15.44 17.39
C LYS A 41 4.28 15.46 17.59
N GLY A 42 3.66 14.31 17.79
CA GLY A 42 2.21 14.19 17.95
C GLY A 42 1.44 14.07 16.63
N GLU A 43 2.13 13.89 15.49
CA GLU A 43 1.46 13.64 14.21
C GLU A 43 0.82 12.24 14.21
N THR A 44 -0.33 12.12 13.52
CA THR A 44 -1.18 10.93 13.66
C THR A 44 -1.41 10.12 12.39
N ASN A 45 -1.37 10.75 11.22
CA ASN A 45 -1.72 10.14 9.94
C ASN A 45 -0.56 10.29 8.95
N HIS A 46 -0.12 9.18 8.36
CA HIS A 46 1.06 9.16 7.48
C HIS A 46 0.86 8.26 6.28
N LEU A 47 1.58 8.56 5.20
CA LEU A 47 1.61 7.73 3.99
C LEU A 47 3.03 7.20 3.75
N GLY A 48 3.15 5.88 3.58
CA GLY A 48 4.34 5.21 3.05
C GLY A 48 4.09 4.72 1.64
N VAL A 49 4.86 5.22 0.67
CA VAL A 49 4.77 4.81 -0.72
C VAL A 49 5.87 3.82 -1.03
N PHE A 50 5.48 2.59 -1.35
CA PHE A 50 6.37 1.47 -1.59
C PHE A 50 5.94 0.71 -2.83
N VAL A 51 6.85 0.61 -3.80
CA VAL A 51 6.63 -0.20 -5.00
C VAL A 51 6.22 -1.64 -4.67
N PRO A 52 5.39 -2.29 -5.50
CA PRO A 52 4.96 -3.68 -5.25
C PRO A 52 6.16 -4.61 -5.04
N GLY A 53 6.09 -5.49 -4.03
CA GLY A 53 7.21 -6.37 -3.67
C GLY A 53 8.31 -5.73 -2.82
N TYR A 54 8.23 -4.42 -2.52
CA TYR A 54 9.21 -3.75 -1.65
C TYR A 54 9.08 -4.14 -0.16
N GLY A 55 8.03 -4.88 0.22
CA GLY A 55 7.84 -5.40 1.57
C GLY A 55 6.98 -4.50 2.46
N LYS A 56 5.79 -4.11 1.97
CA LYS A 56 4.79 -3.31 2.72
C LYS A 56 4.34 -3.99 4.01
N THR A 57 4.14 -5.31 3.99
CA THR A 57 3.78 -6.11 5.17
C THR A 57 4.82 -5.97 6.29
N ILE A 58 6.11 -6.09 5.97
CA ILE A 58 7.20 -5.90 6.94
C ILE A 58 7.16 -4.47 7.48
N ALA A 59 6.96 -3.47 6.64
CA ALA A 59 6.86 -2.07 7.08
C ALA A 59 5.65 -1.85 8.02
N ALA A 60 4.48 -2.42 7.72
CA ALA A 60 3.27 -2.35 8.54
C ALA A 60 3.48 -2.98 9.93
N LEU A 61 3.98 -4.21 9.98
CA LEU A 61 4.19 -4.93 11.24
C LEU A 61 5.30 -4.29 12.08
N SER A 62 6.35 -3.80 11.43
CA SER A 62 7.42 -3.05 12.11
C SER A 62 6.91 -1.74 12.69
N ALA A 63 6.05 -1.02 11.95
CA ALA A 63 5.42 0.20 12.46
C ALA A 63 4.60 -0.07 13.74
N PHE A 64 3.92 -1.22 13.83
CA PHE A 64 3.22 -1.62 15.05
C PHE A 64 4.17 -1.89 16.22
N VAL A 65 5.30 -2.58 15.99
CA VAL A 65 6.32 -2.80 17.03
C VAL A 65 6.85 -1.45 17.55
N VAL A 66 7.14 -0.50 16.65
CA VAL A 66 7.55 0.86 17.00
C VAL A 66 6.46 1.59 17.77
N ALA A 67 5.20 1.52 17.31
CA ALA A 67 4.07 2.18 17.96
C ALA A 67 3.91 1.71 19.42
N ARG A 68 3.98 0.40 19.65
CA ARG A 68 3.90 -0.19 20.99
C ARG A 68 5.03 0.24 21.89
N ALA A 69 6.26 0.18 21.39
CA ALA A 69 7.43 0.58 22.18
C ALA A 69 7.41 2.07 22.54
N MET A 70 6.76 2.88 21.72
CA MET A 70 6.55 4.31 21.97
C MET A 70 5.29 4.63 22.78
N GLY A 71 4.43 3.63 23.09
CA GLY A 71 3.14 3.86 23.72
C GLY A 71 2.14 4.62 22.84
N ALA A 72 2.32 4.61 21.52
CA ALA A 72 1.45 5.30 20.56
C ALA A 72 0.22 4.48 20.16
N ALA A 73 0.29 3.15 20.28
CA ALA A 73 -0.82 2.22 20.11
C ALA A 73 -0.48 0.89 20.79
N GLU A 74 -1.49 0.21 21.34
CA GLU A 74 -1.36 -1.14 21.90
C GLU A 74 -1.92 -2.21 20.98
N LYS A 75 -2.83 -1.82 20.08
CA LYS A 75 -3.53 -2.70 19.14
C LYS A 75 -3.27 -2.30 17.69
N LEU A 76 -3.38 -3.26 16.78
CA LEU A 76 -3.25 -3.07 15.33
C LEU A 76 -4.51 -3.54 14.62
N VAL A 77 -5.00 -2.72 13.68
CA VAL A 77 -5.99 -3.14 12.68
C VAL A 77 -5.40 -2.95 11.30
N VAL A 78 -5.24 -4.04 10.55
CA VAL A 78 -4.79 -4.03 9.16
C VAL A 78 -6.00 -4.19 8.25
N PHE A 79 -6.21 -3.20 7.39
CA PHE A 79 -7.24 -3.21 6.36
C PHE A 79 -6.60 -3.53 5.02
N VAL A 80 -7.13 -4.54 4.33
CA VAL A 80 -6.67 -4.96 3.00
C VAL A 80 -7.83 -4.96 1.99
N PRO A 81 -7.56 -4.89 0.69
CA PRO A 81 -8.63 -4.80 -0.30
C PRO A 81 -9.32 -6.14 -0.58
N ARG A 82 -8.67 -7.29 -0.32
CA ARG A 82 -9.17 -8.61 -0.73
C ARG A 82 -8.86 -9.70 0.29
N GLY A 83 -9.69 -10.74 0.30
CA GLY A 83 -9.57 -11.89 1.22
C GLY A 83 -8.26 -12.67 1.08
N ASN A 84 -7.75 -12.84 -0.12
CA ASN A 84 -6.46 -13.52 -0.32
C ASN A 84 -5.27 -12.76 0.29
N LEU A 85 -5.27 -11.42 0.26
CA LEU A 85 -4.25 -10.61 0.93
C LEU A 85 -4.41 -10.67 2.45
N ARG A 86 -5.65 -10.71 2.94
CA ARG A 86 -5.95 -10.90 4.37
C ARG A 86 -5.38 -12.23 4.84
N ASP A 87 -5.58 -13.29 4.06
CA ASP A 87 -5.11 -14.63 4.39
C ASP A 87 -3.56 -14.70 4.38
N GLN A 88 -2.91 -13.98 3.46
CA GLN A 88 -1.44 -13.81 3.47
C GLN A 88 -0.95 -13.08 4.73
N TYR A 89 -1.58 -11.95 5.10
CA TYR A 89 -1.25 -11.26 6.35
C TYR A 89 -1.49 -12.13 7.59
N ALA A 90 -2.47 -13.03 7.53
CA ALA A 90 -2.92 -13.87 8.63
C ALA A 90 -2.23 -15.24 8.65
N ASP A 91 -1.18 -15.45 7.86
CA ASP A 91 -0.38 -16.66 7.95
C ASP A 91 0.36 -16.70 9.31
N PRO A 92 0.08 -17.70 10.17
CA PRO A 92 0.68 -17.74 11.51
C PRO A 92 2.19 -17.89 11.50
N GLU A 93 2.75 -18.62 10.52
CA GLU A 93 4.19 -18.88 10.43
C GLU A 93 4.92 -17.62 9.96
N GLU A 94 4.43 -16.95 8.91
CA GLU A 94 4.99 -15.69 8.42
C GLU A 94 4.92 -14.58 9.47
N LEU A 95 3.79 -14.46 10.20
CA LEU A 95 3.66 -13.50 11.30
C LEU A 95 4.66 -13.81 12.42
N ALA A 96 4.73 -15.05 12.89
CA ALA A 96 5.65 -15.44 13.96
C ALA A 96 7.11 -15.19 13.54
N GLN A 97 7.49 -15.55 12.31
CA GLN A 97 8.82 -15.34 11.76
C GLN A 97 9.14 -13.85 11.64
N THR A 98 8.20 -13.04 11.18
CA THR A 98 8.41 -11.58 11.06
C THR A 98 8.66 -10.97 12.42
N PHE A 99 7.83 -11.27 13.44
CA PHE A 99 8.04 -10.72 14.78
C PHE A 99 9.33 -11.23 15.43
N ALA A 100 9.68 -12.50 15.24
CA ALA A 100 10.96 -13.04 15.69
C ALA A 100 12.15 -12.30 15.06
N SER A 101 12.09 -12.08 13.73
CA SER A 101 13.11 -11.32 12.99
C SER A 101 13.25 -9.88 13.48
N LEU A 102 12.16 -9.29 13.97
CA LEU A 102 12.13 -7.96 14.58
C LEU A 102 12.61 -7.93 16.04
N GLY A 103 12.88 -9.08 16.65
CA GLY A 103 13.18 -9.20 18.08
C GLY A 103 11.98 -8.94 18.99
N ALA A 104 10.77 -9.06 18.46
CA ALA A 104 9.52 -8.88 19.17
C ALA A 104 8.87 -10.23 19.48
N ARG A 105 8.08 -10.30 20.56
CA ARG A 105 7.32 -11.52 20.86
C ARG A 105 6.23 -11.74 19.80
N PRO A 106 5.84 -13.00 19.52
CA PRO A 106 4.69 -13.28 18.66
C PRO A 106 3.43 -12.57 19.18
N PRO A 107 2.66 -11.91 18.30
CA PRO A 107 1.40 -11.29 18.67
C PRO A 107 0.28 -12.33 18.70
N SER A 108 -0.73 -12.10 19.53
CA SER A 108 -2.02 -12.72 19.29
C SER A 108 -2.74 -11.99 18.14
N PHE A 109 -3.30 -12.74 17.20
CA PHE A 109 -4.01 -12.16 16.06
C PHE A 109 -5.29 -12.91 15.73
N CYS A 110 -6.21 -12.24 15.04
CA CYS A 110 -7.38 -12.88 14.46
C CYS A 110 -7.76 -12.25 13.12
N VAL A 111 -8.46 -13.03 12.31
CA VAL A 111 -9.11 -12.56 11.09
C VAL A 111 -10.52 -12.11 11.43
N ALA A 112 -10.87 -10.90 11.04
CA ALA A 112 -12.23 -10.39 11.21
C ALA A 112 -13.00 -10.54 9.89
N ASP A 113 -13.80 -11.60 9.82
CA ASP A 113 -14.70 -11.93 8.70
C ASP A 113 -16.08 -12.41 9.12
N SER A 114 -16.29 -12.61 10.42
CA SER A 114 -17.58 -12.86 11.04
C SER A 114 -17.63 -12.25 12.45
N ASP A 115 -18.75 -11.58 12.76
CA ASP A 115 -18.90 -10.84 14.00
C ASP A 115 -18.78 -11.75 15.23
N GLU A 116 -19.39 -12.93 15.16
CA GLU A 116 -19.49 -13.83 16.31
C GLU A 116 -18.13 -14.39 16.73
N VAL A 117 -17.25 -14.64 15.76
CA VAL A 117 -15.89 -15.10 16.01
C VAL A 117 -15.02 -13.94 16.46
N PHE A 118 -15.15 -12.77 15.83
CA PHE A 118 -14.31 -11.63 16.15
C PHE A 118 -14.58 -11.08 17.56
N LEU A 119 -15.85 -10.99 17.98
CA LEU A 119 -16.23 -10.54 19.33
C LEU A 119 -15.72 -11.46 20.46
N LYS A 120 -15.48 -12.75 20.17
CA LYS A 120 -14.86 -13.68 21.13
C LYS A 120 -13.34 -13.48 21.25
N ASN A 121 -12.75 -12.73 20.34
CA ASN A 121 -11.31 -12.50 20.22
C ASN A 121 -10.92 -11.03 20.43
N LEU A 122 -11.74 -10.23 21.14
CA LEU A 122 -11.44 -8.81 21.40
C LEU A 122 -10.14 -8.56 22.19
N ALA A 123 -9.61 -9.59 22.86
CA ALA A 123 -8.35 -9.54 23.58
C ALA A 123 -7.12 -9.71 22.67
N THR A 124 -7.29 -9.97 21.37
CA THR A 124 -6.15 -10.06 20.45
C THR A 124 -5.48 -8.71 20.25
N GLU A 125 -4.22 -8.76 19.85
CA GLU A 125 -3.41 -7.56 19.63
C GLU A 125 -3.50 -7.06 18.19
N ILE A 126 -3.67 -7.99 17.25
CA ILE A 126 -3.74 -7.71 15.82
C ILE A 126 -5.06 -8.23 15.25
N VAL A 127 -5.69 -7.38 14.45
CA VAL A 127 -6.87 -7.74 13.65
C VAL A 127 -6.56 -7.48 12.20
N ILE A 128 -6.84 -8.47 11.35
CA ILE A 128 -6.67 -8.35 9.90
C ILE A 128 -8.05 -8.48 9.27
N THR A 129 -8.43 -7.50 8.46
CA THR A 129 -9.78 -7.43 7.89
C THR A 129 -9.78 -6.82 6.50
N THR A 130 -10.85 -7.08 5.75
CA THR A 130 -11.04 -6.42 4.45
C THR A 130 -11.77 -5.09 4.62
N TYR A 131 -11.54 -4.12 3.73
CA TYR A 131 -12.34 -2.89 3.69
C TYR A 131 -13.85 -3.20 3.61
N GLN A 132 -14.22 -4.22 2.84
CA GLN A 132 -15.61 -4.64 2.69
C GLN A 132 -16.24 -5.12 4.00
N TYR A 133 -15.56 -5.98 4.76
CA TYR A 133 -16.08 -6.45 6.05
C TYR A 133 -16.11 -5.32 7.08
N ALA A 134 -15.04 -4.54 7.17
CA ALA A 134 -14.93 -3.41 8.10
C ALA A 134 -16.04 -2.37 7.91
N SER A 135 -16.47 -2.16 6.67
CA SER A 135 -17.53 -1.20 6.32
C SER A 135 -18.94 -1.76 6.48
N GLY A 136 -19.08 -3.07 6.68
CA GLY A 136 -20.36 -3.70 6.99
C GLY A 136 -20.81 -3.36 8.41
N ALA A 137 -22.11 -3.23 8.64
CA ALA A 137 -22.65 -2.86 9.96
C ALA A 137 -22.14 -3.76 11.11
N GLY A 138 -22.00 -5.06 10.84
CA GLY A 138 -21.48 -6.04 11.78
C GLY A 138 -20.00 -5.85 12.10
N GLY A 139 -19.15 -5.83 11.07
CA GLY A 139 -17.71 -5.61 11.19
C GLY A 139 -17.38 -4.26 11.83
N ARG A 140 -18.08 -3.18 11.45
CA ARG A 140 -17.94 -1.85 12.05
C ARG A 140 -18.21 -1.85 13.55
N ARG A 141 -19.28 -2.52 13.99
CA ARG A 141 -19.61 -2.64 15.42
C ARG A 141 -18.51 -3.40 16.16
N ALA A 142 -18.08 -4.54 15.64
CA ALA A 142 -17.06 -5.34 16.29
C ALA A 142 -15.69 -4.64 16.33
N LEU A 143 -15.30 -3.93 15.26
CA LEU A 143 -14.08 -3.12 15.23
C LEU A 143 -14.16 -1.95 16.21
N ARG A 144 -15.32 -1.31 16.35
CA ARG A 144 -15.52 -0.25 17.36
C ARG A 144 -15.31 -0.80 18.77
N GLU A 145 -15.91 -1.94 19.10
CA GLU A 145 -15.72 -2.58 20.41
C GLU A 145 -14.25 -2.95 20.64
N PHE A 146 -13.56 -3.47 19.61
CA PHE A 146 -12.14 -3.79 19.66
C PHE A 146 -11.26 -2.57 19.97
N CYS A 147 -11.52 -1.45 19.27
CA CYS A 147 -10.75 -0.22 19.38
C CYS A 147 -11.10 0.61 20.63
N GLN A 148 -12.19 0.30 21.32
CA GLN A 148 -12.50 0.91 22.62
C GLN A 148 -11.69 0.30 23.77
N GLN A 149 -11.07 -0.86 23.58
CA GLN A 149 -10.30 -1.53 24.63
C GLN A 149 -8.92 -0.89 24.86
N ALA A 150 -8.30 -0.35 23.81
CA ALA A 150 -7.00 0.31 23.87
C ALA A 150 -6.74 1.12 22.59
N ASP A 151 -5.75 2.00 22.63
CA ASP A 151 -5.34 2.79 21.47
C ASP A 151 -4.90 1.90 20.30
N SER A 152 -5.54 2.09 19.15
CA SER A 152 -5.31 1.32 17.93
C SER A 152 -4.48 2.09 16.90
N LEU A 153 -3.54 1.40 16.27
CA LEU A 153 -2.91 1.79 15.02
C LEU A 153 -3.70 1.17 13.85
N PHE A 154 -4.12 1.99 12.91
CA PHE A 154 -4.74 1.55 11.66
C PHE A 154 -3.71 1.50 10.54
N VAL A 155 -3.67 0.40 9.80
CA VAL A 155 -2.89 0.27 8.57
C VAL A 155 -3.84 0.05 7.41
N PHE A 156 -3.89 1.02 6.50
CA PHE A 156 -4.64 0.94 5.25
C PHE A 156 -3.71 0.43 4.15
N ASP A 157 -3.69 -0.89 3.92
CA ASP A 157 -2.91 -1.46 2.84
C ASP A 157 -3.64 -1.29 1.50
N GLU A 158 -2.87 -1.02 0.46
CA GLU A 158 -3.37 -0.58 -0.85
C GLU A 158 -4.41 0.54 -0.73
N VAL A 159 -4.07 1.60 0.02
CA VAL A 159 -4.99 2.70 0.36
C VAL A 159 -5.58 3.43 -0.85
N HIS A 160 -5.03 3.23 -2.06
CA HIS A 160 -5.61 3.74 -3.31
C HIS A 160 -7.04 3.22 -3.58
N HIS A 161 -7.41 2.08 -2.97
CA HIS A 161 -8.78 1.56 -3.00
C HIS A 161 -9.75 2.37 -2.12
N LEU A 162 -9.26 3.21 -1.21
CA LEU A 162 -10.04 3.91 -0.20
C LEU A 162 -10.22 5.39 -0.57
N ALA A 163 -11.08 5.65 -1.55
CA ALA A 163 -11.49 7.01 -1.92
C ALA A 163 -12.13 7.72 -0.72
N VAL A 164 -11.78 8.99 -0.48
CA VAL A 164 -12.29 9.74 0.69
C VAL A 164 -13.82 9.86 0.72
N ASP A 165 -14.45 9.91 -0.46
CA ASP A 165 -15.89 10.01 -0.64
C ASP A 165 -16.58 8.65 -0.83
N GLY A 166 -15.81 7.57 -0.79
CA GLY A 166 -16.32 6.20 -0.90
C GLY A 166 -17.03 5.76 0.38
N THR A 167 -18.01 4.87 0.23
CA THR A 167 -18.77 4.29 1.35
C THR A 167 -17.85 3.64 2.38
N TRP A 168 -16.77 2.98 1.95
CA TRP A 168 -15.82 2.37 2.88
C TRP A 168 -15.11 3.40 3.77
N ALA A 169 -14.67 4.53 3.20
CA ALA A 169 -14.02 5.58 3.96
C ALA A 169 -14.96 6.19 5.00
N GLN A 170 -16.21 6.46 4.63
CA GLN A 170 -17.22 7.01 5.54
C GLN A 170 -17.43 6.08 6.75
N GLU A 171 -17.66 4.79 6.50
CA GLU A 171 -17.94 3.82 7.57
C GLU A 171 -16.73 3.57 8.49
N ILE A 172 -15.52 3.56 7.93
CA ILE A 172 -14.27 3.38 8.68
C ILE A 172 -13.88 4.65 9.45
N SER A 173 -14.22 5.83 8.93
CA SER A 173 -13.87 7.12 9.56
C SER A 173 -14.46 7.32 10.95
N ASP A 174 -15.58 6.67 11.24
CA ASP A 174 -16.24 6.74 12.53
C ASP A 174 -15.59 5.84 13.61
N LEU A 175 -14.64 4.99 13.24
CA LEU A 175 -13.96 4.10 14.18
C LEU A 175 -12.91 4.86 14.99
N PRO A 176 -12.79 4.62 16.31
CA PRO A 176 -11.76 5.26 17.11
C PRO A 176 -10.39 4.62 16.80
N TYR A 177 -9.40 5.44 16.48
CA TYR A 177 -8.01 5.02 16.35
C TYR A 177 -7.08 6.16 16.80
N ALA A 178 -5.91 5.80 17.33
CA ALA A 178 -4.94 6.77 17.82
C ALA A 178 -4.02 7.27 16.70
N ARG A 179 -3.66 6.37 15.78
CA ARG A 179 -2.73 6.63 14.66
C ARG A 179 -3.16 5.86 13.42
N SER A 180 -2.84 6.37 12.23
CA SER A 180 -3.05 5.66 10.98
C SER A 180 -1.87 5.77 10.02
N ILE A 181 -1.70 4.73 9.21
CA ILE A 181 -0.72 4.67 8.14
C ILE A 181 -1.41 4.15 6.88
N GLY A 182 -1.35 4.92 5.80
CA GLY A 182 -1.63 4.44 4.45
C GLY A 182 -0.38 3.81 3.83
N LEU A 183 -0.52 2.65 3.18
CA LEU A 183 0.52 2.03 2.38
C LEU A 183 0.03 1.85 0.94
N SER A 184 0.83 2.27 -0.03
CA SER A 184 0.49 2.10 -1.45
C SER A 184 1.73 2.05 -2.33
N GLY A 185 1.65 1.33 -3.45
CA GLY A 185 2.63 1.50 -4.54
C GLY A 185 2.23 2.59 -5.54
N THR A 186 0.96 3.00 -5.53
CA THR A 186 0.37 3.92 -6.50
C THR A 186 -0.71 4.76 -5.79
N PRO A 187 -0.31 5.73 -4.96
CA PRO A 187 -1.25 6.54 -4.16
C PRO A 187 -2.08 7.53 -4.99
N LEU A 188 -1.90 7.56 -6.32
CA LEU A 188 -2.68 8.38 -7.24
C LEU A 188 -3.90 7.61 -7.75
N ARG A 189 -5.06 8.26 -7.71
CA ARG A 189 -6.28 7.78 -8.36
C ARG A 189 -6.43 8.43 -9.73
N SER A 190 -6.94 7.67 -10.69
CA SER A 190 -7.24 8.16 -12.03
C SER A 190 -8.35 9.22 -12.05
N ASP A 191 -9.20 9.27 -11.02
CA ASP A 191 -10.28 10.25 -10.87
C ASP A 191 -9.86 11.55 -10.16
N GLY A 192 -8.58 11.68 -9.78
CA GLY A 192 -8.03 12.88 -9.13
C GLY A 192 -8.51 13.12 -7.69
N LYS A 193 -9.25 12.18 -7.08
CA LYS A 193 -9.76 12.34 -5.71
C LYS A 193 -8.70 12.01 -4.66
N THR A 194 -8.78 12.70 -3.52
CA THR A 194 -7.93 12.41 -2.35
C THR A 194 -8.29 11.07 -1.70
N LEU A 195 -7.33 10.51 -0.98
CA LEU A 195 -7.48 9.24 -0.27
C LEU A 195 -7.80 9.47 1.21
N PHE A 196 -8.62 8.58 1.77
CA PHE A 196 -8.93 8.62 3.20
C PHE A 196 -7.68 8.34 4.05
N GLY A 197 -7.48 9.12 5.11
CA GLY A 197 -6.35 8.94 6.04
C GLY A 197 -4.98 9.32 5.46
N VAL A 198 -4.94 9.88 4.24
CA VAL A 198 -3.70 10.28 3.57
C VAL A 198 -3.55 11.80 3.63
N PRO A 199 -2.42 12.31 4.17
CA PRO A 199 -2.08 13.73 4.11
C PRO A 199 -2.02 14.22 2.66
N HIS A 200 -2.47 15.45 2.40
CA HIS A 200 -2.41 16.07 1.08
C HIS A 200 -2.17 17.58 1.17
N THR A 201 -1.64 18.13 0.09
CA THR A 201 -1.43 19.56 -0.15
C THR A 201 -2.03 19.93 -1.49
N GLU A 202 -2.42 21.18 -1.69
CA GLU A 202 -2.88 21.68 -2.99
C GLU A 202 -1.73 22.36 -3.74
N ASP A 203 -1.66 22.17 -5.05
CA ASP A 203 -0.73 22.90 -5.91
C ASP A 203 -1.22 24.33 -6.22
N GLU A 204 -0.46 25.08 -7.03
CA GLU A 204 -0.81 26.46 -7.42
C GLU A 204 -2.15 26.59 -8.16
N ASN A 205 -2.66 25.49 -8.74
CA ASN A 205 -3.92 25.43 -9.47
C ASN A 205 -5.07 24.87 -8.61
N GLY A 206 -4.83 24.60 -7.32
CA GLY A 206 -5.82 24.00 -6.42
C GLY A 206 -6.03 22.50 -6.63
N VAL A 207 -5.11 21.82 -7.32
CA VAL A 207 -5.18 20.36 -7.52
C VAL A 207 -4.57 19.66 -6.31
N PRO A 208 -5.31 18.74 -5.65
CA PRO A 208 -4.79 18.04 -4.49
C PRO A 208 -3.70 17.02 -4.89
N TYR A 209 -2.63 16.99 -4.11
CA TYR A 209 -1.50 16.08 -4.23
C TYR A 209 -1.20 15.43 -2.88
N TYR A 210 -0.89 14.13 -2.87
CA TYR A 210 -0.60 13.41 -1.63
C TYR A 210 0.73 13.86 -1.01
N ASP A 211 0.80 13.88 0.32
CA ASP A 211 2.05 14.12 1.06
C ASP A 211 2.52 12.81 1.70
N ALA A 212 3.56 12.22 1.10
CA ALA A 212 4.15 10.98 1.57
C ALA A 212 5.22 11.27 2.63
N LEU A 213 5.10 10.64 3.80
CA LEU A 213 6.15 10.67 4.80
C LEU A 213 7.45 10.08 4.24
N HIS A 214 7.31 9.01 3.47
CA HIS A 214 8.39 8.46 2.67
C HIS A 214 7.87 7.80 1.40
N GLU A 215 8.61 7.99 0.32
CA GLU A 215 8.35 7.36 -0.97
C GLU A 215 9.62 6.66 -1.45
N VAL A 216 9.44 5.41 -1.86
CA VAL A 216 10.44 4.58 -2.53
C VAL A 216 10.01 4.44 -3.98
N THR A 217 10.79 5.01 -4.88
CA THR A 217 10.51 4.92 -6.31
C THR A 217 11.00 3.59 -6.88
N MET A 218 10.53 3.23 -8.09
CA MET A 218 11.08 2.08 -8.83
C MET A 218 12.59 2.20 -9.03
N ARG A 219 13.11 3.43 -9.22
CA ARG A 219 14.55 3.68 -9.36
C ARG A 219 15.30 3.33 -8.09
N ASP A 220 14.79 3.75 -6.94
CA ASP A 220 15.41 3.49 -5.62
C ASP A 220 15.46 1.98 -5.36
N ALA A 221 14.33 1.29 -5.58
CA ALA A 221 14.25 -0.16 -5.42
C ALA A 221 15.21 -0.94 -6.34
N HIS A 222 15.49 -0.45 -7.55
CA HIS A 222 16.47 -1.06 -8.44
C HIS A 222 17.92 -0.80 -8.00
N ALA A 223 18.20 0.41 -7.51
CA ALA A 223 19.54 0.82 -7.06
C ALA A 223 20.01 0.03 -5.83
N GLU A 224 19.08 -0.37 -4.96
CA GLU A 224 19.34 -1.11 -3.72
C GLU A 224 19.64 -2.62 -3.96
N GLY A 225 19.82 -3.06 -5.21
CA GLY A 225 20.40 -4.38 -5.52
C GLY A 225 19.45 -5.39 -6.15
N GLY A 226 18.60 -4.97 -7.09
CA GLY A 226 17.79 -5.89 -7.89
C GLY A 226 16.60 -6.50 -7.13
N ILE A 227 16.07 -5.75 -6.15
CA ILE A 227 14.90 -6.11 -5.33
C ILE A 227 13.69 -6.49 -6.18
N LEU A 228 13.56 -5.85 -7.35
CA LEU A 228 12.51 -6.10 -8.33
C LEU A 228 13.10 -6.65 -9.62
N LYS A 229 12.39 -7.59 -10.24
CA LYS A 229 12.68 -7.95 -11.64
C LYS A 229 12.47 -6.71 -12.51
N ARG A 230 13.40 -6.44 -13.43
CA ARG A 230 13.25 -5.36 -14.40
C ARG A 230 11.96 -5.58 -15.19
N VAL A 231 11.15 -4.52 -15.30
CA VAL A 231 9.97 -4.53 -16.16
C VAL A 231 10.47 -4.45 -17.60
N ASP A 232 10.20 -5.49 -18.38
CA ASP A 232 10.35 -5.44 -19.84
C ASP A 232 9.01 -4.98 -20.40
N ALA A 233 9.01 -3.83 -21.06
CA ALA A 233 7.81 -3.26 -21.65
C ALA A 233 7.71 -3.76 -23.10
N HIS A 234 6.92 -4.81 -23.30
CA HIS A 234 6.57 -5.26 -24.64
C HIS A 234 5.35 -4.47 -25.12
N VAL A 235 5.58 -3.54 -26.06
CA VAL A 235 4.48 -2.99 -26.85
C VAL A 235 4.10 -4.06 -27.87
N VAL A 236 2.90 -4.61 -27.75
CA VAL A 236 2.33 -5.49 -28.79
C VAL A 236 1.54 -4.59 -29.72
N ASP A 237 2.13 -4.29 -30.89
CA ASP A 237 1.37 -3.78 -32.01
C ASP A 237 0.59 -4.96 -32.62
N TYR A 238 -0.69 -4.79 -32.92
CA TYR A 238 -1.49 -5.85 -33.53
C TYR A 238 -1.45 -5.68 -35.04
N ASP A 239 -1.11 -6.75 -35.75
CA ASP A 239 -1.26 -6.83 -37.21
C ASP A 239 -2.71 -7.17 -37.55
N LEU A 240 -3.38 -6.29 -38.29
CA LEU A 240 -4.68 -6.52 -38.90
C LEU A 240 -4.46 -7.10 -40.30
N GLN A 241 -4.91 -8.34 -40.50
CA GLN A 241 -5.03 -8.93 -41.83
C GLN A 241 -6.44 -8.68 -42.34
N MET A 242 -6.56 -7.91 -43.41
CA MET A 242 -7.82 -7.63 -44.09
C MET A 242 -7.80 -8.31 -45.46
N ILE A 243 -8.85 -9.06 -45.77
CA ILE A 243 -9.01 -9.75 -47.06
C ILE A 243 -10.18 -9.09 -47.79
N ARG A 244 -9.93 -8.56 -48.99
CA ARG A 244 -11.00 -7.97 -49.80
C ARG A 244 -11.88 -9.08 -50.36
N GLU A 245 -13.19 -9.04 -50.08
CA GLU A 245 -14.11 -10.14 -50.38
C GLU A 245 -14.31 -10.39 -51.89
N ASP A 246 -14.09 -9.38 -52.74
CA ASP A 246 -14.32 -9.41 -54.18
C ASP A 246 -13.07 -9.79 -54.99
N THR A 247 -11.88 -9.36 -54.57
CA THR A 247 -10.61 -9.64 -55.27
C THR A 247 -9.77 -10.72 -54.59
N GLY A 248 -10.03 -11.03 -53.32
CA GLY A 248 -9.22 -11.93 -52.50
C GLY A 248 -7.85 -11.36 -52.12
N GLU A 249 -7.65 -10.06 -52.32
CA GLU A 249 -6.40 -9.39 -51.99
C GLU A 249 -6.25 -9.24 -50.47
N GLU A 250 -5.09 -9.65 -49.95
CA GLU A 250 -4.77 -9.56 -48.53
C GLU A 250 -3.90 -8.34 -48.26
N VAL A 251 -4.35 -7.48 -47.35
CA VAL A 251 -3.60 -6.32 -46.87
C VAL A 251 -3.31 -6.53 -45.39
N ASN A 252 -2.03 -6.44 -45.01
CA ASN A 252 -1.58 -6.52 -43.63
C ASN A 252 -1.11 -5.12 -43.20
N LEU A 253 -1.68 -4.60 -42.12
CA LEU A 253 -1.36 -3.29 -41.55
C LEU A 253 -1.30 -3.41 -40.04
N SER A 254 -0.40 -2.67 -39.40
CA SER A 254 -0.42 -2.54 -37.94
C SER A 254 -1.53 -1.58 -37.48
N LEU A 255 -1.98 -1.68 -36.22
CA LEU A 255 -2.94 -0.73 -35.65
C LEU A 255 -2.41 0.71 -35.65
N SER A 256 -1.09 0.87 -35.50
CA SER A 256 -0.41 2.17 -35.57
C SER A 256 -0.55 2.78 -36.97
N GLU A 257 -0.29 1.97 -38.01
CA GLU A 257 -0.41 2.38 -39.42
C GLU A 257 -1.87 2.69 -39.78
N MET A 258 -2.83 1.89 -39.31
CA MET A 258 -4.26 2.14 -39.52
C MET A 258 -4.72 3.47 -38.89
N ARG A 259 -4.19 3.81 -37.72
CA ARG A 259 -4.52 5.06 -37.03
C ARG A 259 -3.95 6.27 -37.77
N GLU A 260 -2.72 6.18 -38.28
CA GLU A 260 -2.14 7.25 -39.12
C GLU A 260 -2.95 7.47 -40.40
N ILE A 261 -3.39 6.39 -41.06
CA ILE A 261 -4.24 6.46 -42.26
C ILE A 261 -5.60 7.09 -41.94
N ALA A 262 -6.21 6.74 -40.80
CA ALA A 262 -7.50 7.30 -40.37
C ALA A 262 -7.42 8.77 -39.93
N ASP A 263 -6.25 9.23 -39.47
CA ASP A 263 -6.01 10.63 -39.09
C ASP A 263 -5.69 11.53 -40.31
N GLU A 264 -5.24 10.96 -41.45
CA GLU A 264 -4.86 11.70 -42.66
C GLU A 264 -6.02 11.91 -43.67
N GLU A 265 -7.00 11.00 -43.74
CA GLU A 265 -8.18 11.15 -44.61
C GLU A 265 -9.47 10.72 -43.91
N ASP A 266 -10.46 11.61 -43.90
CA ASP A 266 -11.82 11.42 -43.39
C ASP A 266 -12.64 10.47 -44.30
N ASP A 267 -12.03 9.41 -44.84
CA ASP A 267 -12.69 8.38 -45.62
C ASP A 267 -11.87 7.06 -45.68
N LEU A 268 -12.08 6.18 -44.68
CA LEU A 268 -11.58 4.79 -44.72
C LEU A 268 -12.00 4.09 -46.02
N ASP A 269 -13.12 4.47 -46.62
CA ASP A 269 -13.64 3.89 -47.86
C ASP A 269 -12.76 4.21 -49.09
N ALA A 270 -12.01 5.32 -49.09
CA ALA A 270 -11.11 5.70 -50.19
C ALA A 270 -9.86 4.82 -50.28
N TYR A 271 -9.35 4.34 -49.13
CA TYR A 271 -8.25 3.38 -49.08
C TYR A 271 -8.70 1.98 -49.56
N PHE A 272 -9.96 1.60 -49.30
CA PHE A 272 -10.53 0.31 -49.73
C PHE A 272 -10.99 0.28 -51.19
N ALA A 273 -11.03 1.42 -51.90
CA ALA A 273 -11.53 1.51 -53.27
C ALA A 273 -10.45 1.52 -54.38
N ARG A 274 -9.16 1.38 -54.04
CA ARG A 274 -8.06 1.28 -55.03
C ARG A 274 -7.66 -0.15 -55.37
#